data_AF-A0A7X8MAE9-F1
#
_entry.id   AF-A0A7X8MAE9-F1
#
_cell.length_a   1.000
_cell.length_b   1.000
_cell.length_c   1.000
_cell.angle_alpha   90.00
_cell.angle_beta   90.00
_cell.angle_gamma   90.00
#
_symmetry.space_group_name_H-M   'P 1'
#
loop_
_entity.id
_entity.type
_entity.pdbx_description
1 polymer ?
#
loop_
_entity_poly.entity_id
_entity_poly.type
_entity_poly.pdbx_seq_one_letter_code
_entity_poly.pdbx_strand_id
1 'polypeptide(L)'
;GILAANMSSLNSGSVTNSALFIRNLYAPLVPNKSEKHYLNMGRIAILITLVGGIWVATFVGNLLDLFKYFISMPAIFGASIWLGFLWRRVTRWAVILQVIICSLIYAVIPNLFQSLELTNTHPNLIRETNGKYVTIETKALKEDVESGAAKTVGEKINKQQYLEPTGIFFEKVARQNPNDPDSPRIGLGRFHAEIWVLSWFGLDFSNATKAQLVAYRFLFDALFPFVLLFLLSYVTKKNDKHALDYFFAKLHTPVQKTPELEEKLIAEGTQHPEKFEKDKIWKGSNWEILKPGMNDFLGFTISCLFVVVILFLLWLMVNIK
;
A
#
# COMPACT_ATOMS: atom_id res chain seq x y z
N GLY A 1 28.82 -2.47 -8.77
CA GLY A 1 27.62 -3.27 -8.47
C GLY A 1 26.42 -2.39 -8.21
N ILE A 2 26.31 -1.83 -6.99
CA ILE A 2 25.11 -1.11 -6.51
C ILE A 2 24.72 0.08 -7.40
N LEU A 3 25.67 0.94 -7.78
CA LEU A 3 25.38 2.09 -8.65
C LEU A 3 24.86 1.68 -10.03
N ALA A 4 25.46 0.65 -10.64
CA ALA A 4 25.01 0.13 -11.93
C ALA A 4 23.61 -0.49 -11.85
N ALA A 5 23.30 -1.21 -10.76
CA ALA A 5 21.97 -1.76 -10.52
C ALA A 5 20.91 -0.65 -10.34
N ASN A 6 21.24 0.40 -9.59
CA ASN A 6 20.34 1.55 -9.40
C ASN A 6 20.12 2.33 -10.70
N MET A 7 21.18 2.59 -11.48
CA MET A 7 21.07 3.25 -12.78
C MET A 7 20.24 2.43 -13.78
N SER A 8 20.41 1.11 -13.80
CA SER A 8 19.61 0.21 -14.63
C SER A 8 18.13 0.26 -14.26
N SER A 9 17.82 0.23 -12.96
CA SER A 9 16.45 0.32 -12.44
C SER A 9 15.80 1.67 -12.78
N LEU A 10 16.53 2.78 -12.59
CA LEU A 10 16.05 4.12 -12.94
C LEU A 10 15.80 4.28 -14.43
N ASN A 11 16.67 3.73 -15.28
CA ASN A 11 16.48 3.77 -16.73
C ASN A 11 15.21 3.01 -17.16
N SER A 12 15.06 1.77 -16.70
CA SER A 12 13.88 0.94 -16.99
C SER A 12 12.58 1.60 -16.49
N GLY A 13 12.59 2.13 -15.26
CA GLY A 13 11.44 2.83 -14.67
C GLY A 13 11.05 4.10 -15.45
N SER A 14 12.04 4.90 -15.85
CA SER A 14 11.79 6.16 -16.57
C SER A 14 11.18 5.93 -17.96
N VAL A 15 11.69 4.93 -18.69
CA VAL A 15 11.13 4.55 -20.00
C VAL A 15 9.70 4.03 -19.85
N THR A 16 9.44 3.20 -18.84
CA THR A 16 8.11 2.66 -18.57
C THR A 16 7.11 3.76 -18.22
N ASN A 17 7.47 4.68 -17.31
CA ASN A 17 6.62 5.81 -16.91
C ASN A 17 6.32 6.75 -18.10
N SER A 18 7.32 6.99 -18.94
CA SER A 18 7.17 7.79 -20.16
C SER A 18 6.21 7.13 -21.15
N ALA A 19 6.34 5.83 -21.40
CA ALA A 19 5.43 5.10 -22.28
C ALA A 19 3.99 5.12 -21.76
N LEU A 20 3.79 4.98 -20.43
CA LEU A 20 2.48 5.08 -19.80
C LEU A 20 1.90 6.49 -19.94
N PHE A 21 2.69 7.54 -19.70
CA PHE A 21 2.25 8.92 -19.90
C PHE A 21 1.80 9.17 -21.34
N ILE A 22 2.57 8.72 -22.32
CA ILE A 22 2.22 8.90 -23.73
C ILE A 22 0.95 8.15 -24.11
N ARG A 23 0.83 6.86 -23.74
CA ARG A 23 -0.32 6.03 -24.12
C ARG A 23 -1.60 6.40 -23.39
N ASN A 24 -1.53 6.72 -22.09
CA ASN A 24 -2.71 6.89 -21.25
C ASN A 24 -3.14 8.35 -21.07
N LEU A 25 -2.21 9.31 -21.21
CA LEU A 25 -2.50 10.72 -20.98
C LEU A 25 -2.34 11.55 -22.26
N TYR A 26 -1.16 11.52 -22.89
CA TYR A 26 -0.83 12.46 -23.97
C TYR A 26 -1.52 12.14 -25.29
N ALA A 27 -1.46 10.89 -25.77
CA ALA A 27 -2.06 10.51 -27.06
C ALA A 27 -3.61 10.62 -27.06
N PRO A 28 -4.34 10.27 -25.98
CA PRO A 28 -5.77 10.53 -25.90
C PRO A 28 -6.15 12.01 -25.90
N LEU A 29 -5.33 12.89 -25.29
CA LEU A 29 -5.58 14.33 -25.22
C LEU A 29 -5.17 15.07 -26.52
N VAL A 30 -4.10 14.61 -27.16
CA VAL A 30 -3.56 15.18 -28.41
C VAL A 30 -3.46 14.08 -29.46
N PRO A 31 -4.60 13.70 -30.08
CA PRO A 31 -4.63 12.63 -31.07
C PRO A 31 -4.01 13.06 -32.40
N ASN A 32 -3.76 12.07 -33.28
CA ASN A 32 -3.32 12.25 -34.67
C ASN A 32 -1.98 12.98 -34.85
N LYS A 33 -1.00 12.74 -33.97
CA LYS A 33 0.39 13.18 -34.17
C LYS A 33 1.24 12.04 -34.74
N SER A 34 2.34 12.41 -35.38
CA SER A 34 3.29 11.42 -35.92
C SER A 34 3.99 10.65 -34.79
N GLU A 35 4.43 9.42 -35.07
CA GLU A 35 5.17 8.60 -34.10
C GLU A 35 6.42 9.32 -33.57
N LYS A 36 7.12 10.05 -34.45
CA LYS A 36 8.28 10.88 -34.08
C LYS A 36 7.92 11.93 -33.02
N HIS A 37 6.74 12.53 -33.11
CA HIS A 37 6.26 13.49 -32.10
C HIS A 37 6.02 12.80 -30.76
N TYR A 38 5.33 11.66 -30.74
CA TYR A 38 5.10 10.91 -29.50
C TYR A 38 6.41 10.43 -28.85
N LEU A 39 7.39 9.99 -29.63
CA LEU A 39 8.72 9.64 -29.12
C LEU A 39 9.46 10.83 -28.50
N ASN A 40 9.41 12.01 -29.14
CA ASN A 40 10.03 13.22 -28.61
C ASN A 40 9.34 13.67 -27.30
N MET A 41 8.01 13.64 -27.25
CA MET A 41 7.27 13.93 -26.00
C MET A 41 7.60 12.92 -24.91
N GLY A 42 7.79 11.65 -25.26
CA GLY A 42 8.25 10.62 -24.32
C GLY A 42 9.62 10.95 -23.73
N ARG A 43 10.58 11.41 -24.54
CA ARG A 43 11.89 11.85 -24.05
C ARG A 43 11.81 13.05 -23.11
N ILE A 44 10.93 14.00 -23.40
CA ILE A 44 10.66 15.14 -22.50
C ILE A 44 10.07 14.64 -21.17
N ALA A 45 9.14 13.70 -21.20
CA ALA A 45 8.58 13.11 -19.98
C ALA A 45 9.64 12.41 -19.12
N ILE A 46 10.61 11.73 -19.74
CA ILE A 46 11.77 11.15 -19.03
C ILE A 46 12.57 12.26 -18.34
N LEU A 47 12.93 13.32 -19.07
CA LEU A 47 13.69 14.44 -18.53
C LEU A 47 12.98 15.08 -17.33
N ILE A 48 11.69 15.38 -17.48
CA ILE A 48 10.85 15.97 -16.41
C ILE A 48 10.82 15.05 -15.19
N THR A 49 10.64 13.74 -15.39
CA THR A 49 10.59 12.77 -14.29
C THR A 49 11.92 12.70 -13.54
N LEU A 50 13.05 12.69 -14.26
CA LEU A 50 14.38 12.67 -13.66
C LEU A 50 14.69 13.97 -12.89
N VAL A 51 14.39 15.13 -13.47
CA VAL A 51 14.57 16.43 -12.81
C VAL A 51 13.65 16.54 -11.58
N GLY A 52 12.40 16.10 -11.68
CA GLY A 52 11.48 16.03 -10.54
C GLY A 52 11.98 15.11 -9.44
N GLY A 53 12.56 13.96 -9.79
CA GLY A 53 13.20 13.05 -8.84
C GLY A 53 14.38 13.68 -8.11
N ILE A 54 15.26 14.39 -8.84
CA ILE A 54 16.37 15.15 -8.24
C ILE A 54 15.83 16.23 -7.29
N TRP A 55 14.80 16.96 -7.70
CA TRP A 55 14.18 17.99 -6.87
C TRP A 55 13.58 17.44 -5.58
N VAL A 56 12.80 16.35 -5.66
CA VAL A 56 12.27 15.68 -4.46
C VAL A 56 13.40 15.19 -3.56
N ALA A 57 14.48 14.64 -4.13
CA ALA A 57 15.63 14.17 -3.38
C ALA A 57 16.35 15.28 -2.60
N THR A 58 16.33 16.53 -3.08
CA THR A 58 16.93 17.65 -2.33
C THR A 58 16.03 18.22 -1.24
N PHE A 59 14.71 17.96 -1.29
CA PHE A 59 13.74 18.45 -0.31
C PHE A 59 13.39 17.44 0.79
N VAL A 60 13.50 16.14 0.51
CA VAL A 60 13.16 15.10 1.49
C VAL A 60 14.30 14.92 2.50
N GLY A 61 14.12 15.46 3.70
CA GLY A 61 15.08 15.30 4.80
C GLY A 61 15.04 13.93 5.50
N ASN A 62 14.00 13.12 5.26
CA ASN A 62 13.79 11.83 5.93
C ASN A 62 13.25 10.76 4.99
N LEU A 63 14.05 9.73 4.73
CA LEU A 63 13.68 8.60 3.88
C LEU A 63 12.48 7.81 4.43
N LEU A 64 12.33 7.74 5.76
CA LEU A 64 11.21 7.02 6.37
C LEU A 64 9.87 7.67 6.03
N ASP A 65 9.82 8.98 5.85
CA ASP A 65 8.59 9.67 5.49
C ASP A 65 8.20 9.39 4.04
N LEU A 66 9.18 9.35 3.13
CA LEU A 66 8.94 8.92 1.75
C LEU A 66 8.47 7.46 1.69
N PHE A 67 9.05 6.58 2.50
CA PHE A 67 8.67 5.17 2.56
C PHE A 67 7.21 4.98 3.02
N LYS A 68 6.75 5.76 4.01
CA LYS A 68 5.34 5.74 4.45
C LYS A 68 4.41 6.07 3.27
N TYR A 69 4.70 7.12 2.49
CA TYR A 69 3.90 7.46 1.29
C TYR A 69 3.99 6.41 0.18
N PHE A 70 5.18 5.84 -0.01
CA PHE A 70 5.44 4.84 -1.05
C PHE A 70 4.58 3.58 -0.86
N ILE A 71 4.30 3.17 0.39
CA ILE A 71 3.44 2.03 0.67
C ILE A 71 1.96 2.40 0.55
N SER A 72 1.53 3.52 1.12
CA SER A 72 0.10 3.85 1.20
C SER A 72 -0.51 4.23 -0.15
N MET A 73 0.25 4.84 -1.07
CA MET A 73 -0.30 5.28 -2.37
C MET A 73 -0.73 4.12 -3.28
N PRO A 74 0.08 3.07 -3.50
CA PRO A 74 -0.35 1.88 -4.25
C PRO A 74 -1.55 1.17 -3.60
N ALA A 75 -1.69 1.20 -2.28
CA ALA A 75 -2.80 0.56 -1.57
C ALA A 75 -4.18 1.13 -1.99
N ILE A 76 -4.23 2.41 -2.37
CA ILE A 76 -5.45 3.07 -2.87
C ILE A 76 -5.98 2.37 -4.13
N PHE A 77 -5.08 2.02 -5.06
CA PHE A 77 -5.43 1.41 -6.34
C PHE A 77 -5.43 -0.11 -6.30
N GLY A 78 -4.60 -0.71 -5.44
CA GLY A 78 -4.47 -2.16 -5.33
C GLY A 78 -5.81 -2.83 -5.04
N ALA A 79 -6.60 -2.28 -4.12
CA ALA A 79 -7.91 -2.83 -3.77
C ALA A 79 -8.92 -2.82 -4.94
N SER A 80 -8.94 -1.74 -5.73
CA SER A 80 -9.86 -1.64 -6.88
C SER A 80 -9.46 -2.56 -8.01
N ILE A 81 -8.16 -2.74 -8.26
CA ILE A 81 -7.65 -3.70 -9.24
C ILE A 81 -7.97 -5.13 -8.80
N TRP A 82 -7.66 -5.49 -7.56
CA TRP A 82 -7.92 -6.83 -7.01
C TRP A 82 -9.40 -7.18 -7.06
N LEU A 83 -10.27 -6.32 -6.52
CA LEU A 83 -11.71 -6.58 -6.56
C LEU A 83 -12.26 -6.53 -7.98
N GLY A 84 -11.70 -5.71 -8.88
CA GLY A 84 -12.11 -5.65 -10.29
C GLY A 84 -11.96 -6.99 -11.02
N PHE A 85 -10.92 -7.76 -10.70
CA PHE A 85 -10.71 -9.11 -11.25
C PHE A 85 -11.51 -10.21 -10.54
N LEU A 86 -11.93 -9.99 -9.29
CA LEU A 86 -12.55 -11.04 -8.47
C LEU A 86 -14.06 -10.87 -8.27
N TRP A 87 -14.61 -9.67 -8.45
CA TRP A 87 -15.98 -9.35 -8.06
C TRP A 87 -16.70 -8.47 -9.09
N ARG A 88 -17.70 -9.04 -9.77
CA ARG A 88 -18.50 -8.38 -10.83
C ARG A 88 -19.18 -7.09 -10.41
N ARG A 89 -19.44 -6.91 -9.11
CA ARG A 89 -20.21 -5.78 -8.59
C ARG A 89 -19.38 -4.50 -8.46
N VAL A 90 -18.05 -4.55 -8.59
CA VAL A 90 -17.21 -3.34 -8.53
C VAL A 90 -17.63 -2.38 -9.64
N THR A 91 -18.10 -1.20 -9.24
CA THR A 91 -18.58 -0.19 -10.20
C THR A 91 -17.51 0.88 -10.46
N ARG A 92 -17.58 1.51 -11.65
CA ARG A 92 -16.70 2.64 -11.98
C ARG A 92 -16.80 3.77 -10.96
N TRP A 93 -18.02 4.12 -10.55
CA TRP A 93 -18.26 5.21 -9.60
C TRP A 93 -17.79 4.87 -8.19
N ALA A 94 -17.93 3.62 -7.76
CA ALA A 94 -17.40 3.17 -6.47
C ALA A 94 -15.88 3.33 -6.41
N VAL A 95 -15.16 2.97 -7.48
CA VAL A 95 -13.70 3.16 -7.57
C VAL A 95 -13.33 4.63 -7.54
N ILE A 96 -13.98 5.49 -8.33
CA ILE A 96 -13.68 6.93 -8.36
C ILE A 96 -13.88 7.56 -6.97
N LEU A 97 -15.02 7.30 -6.34
CA LEU A 97 -15.32 7.81 -5.00
C LEU A 97 -14.35 7.26 -3.95
N GLN A 98 -14.00 5.98 -4.02
CA GLN A 98 -13.02 5.38 -3.13
C GLN A 98 -11.64 6.03 -3.27
N VAL A 99 -11.16 6.22 -4.50
CA VAL A 99 -9.87 6.88 -4.76
C VAL A 99 -9.88 8.30 -4.21
N ILE A 100 -10.96 9.06 -4.39
CA ILE A 100 -11.09 10.42 -3.85
C ILE A 100 -11.02 10.40 -2.32
N ILE A 101 -11.83 9.57 -1.66
CA ILE A 101 -11.90 9.49 -0.19
C ILE A 101 -10.55 9.04 0.39
N CYS A 102 -9.93 7.99 -0.17
CA CYS A 102 -8.62 7.54 0.28
C CYS A 102 -7.52 8.59 0.03
N SER A 103 -7.55 9.31 -1.10
CA SER A 103 -6.60 10.40 -1.35
C SER A 103 -6.77 11.55 -0.36
N LEU A 104 -8.02 11.85 0.03
CA LEU A 104 -8.30 12.83 1.08
C LEU A 104 -7.71 12.38 2.42
N ILE A 105 -7.90 11.12 2.81
CA ILE A 105 -7.43 10.60 4.11
C ILE A 105 -5.91 10.42 4.15
N TYR A 106 -5.27 9.95 3.06
CA TYR A 106 -3.84 9.61 3.10
C TYR A 106 -2.92 10.74 2.67
N ALA A 107 -3.39 11.67 1.84
CA ALA A 107 -2.59 12.77 1.32
C ALA A 107 -3.11 14.14 1.79
N VAL A 108 -4.38 14.48 1.58
CA VAL A 108 -4.85 15.86 1.79
C VAL A 108 -4.97 16.19 3.29
N ILE A 109 -5.71 15.41 4.06
CA ILE A 109 -5.96 15.65 5.49
C ILE A 109 -4.64 15.64 6.28
N PRO A 110 -3.72 14.66 6.11
CA PRO A 110 -2.44 14.66 6.82
C PRO A 110 -1.62 15.92 6.55
N ASN A 111 -1.59 16.39 5.30
CA ASN A 111 -0.81 17.58 4.92
C ASN A 111 -1.49 18.90 5.30
N LEU A 112 -2.82 18.95 5.29
CA LEU A 112 -3.59 20.13 5.69
C LEU A 112 -3.60 20.28 7.21
N PHE A 113 -3.84 19.20 7.97
CA PHE A 113 -4.00 19.27 9.42
C PHE A 113 -2.66 19.49 10.15
N GLN A 114 -1.53 19.08 9.54
CA GLN A 114 -0.21 19.40 10.08
C GLN A 114 0.18 20.89 9.88
N SER A 115 -0.34 21.55 8.83
CA SER A 115 0.05 22.91 8.47
C SER A 115 -0.88 23.99 9.04
N LEU A 116 -2.13 23.66 9.34
CA LEU A 116 -3.08 24.60 9.93
C LEU A 116 -2.91 24.72 11.45
N GLU A 117 -2.76 25.96 11.93
CA GLU A 117 -2.69 26.27 13.36
C GLU A 117 -3.96 25.86 14.11
N LEU A 118 -5.13 26.01 13.47
CA LEU A 118 -6.43 25.62 14.01
C LEU A 118 -6.53 24.14 14.38
N THR A 119 -5.82 23.25 13.67
CA THR A 119 -5.90 21.80 13.89
C THR A 119 -4.73 21.29 14.71
N ASN A 120 -3.54 21.85 14.54
CA ASN A 120 -2.36 21.43 15.30
C ASN A 120 -2.33 21.97 16.74
N THR A 121 -3.17 22.95 17.07
CA THR A 121 -3.38 23.46 18.44
C THR A 121 -4.68 22.97 19.10
N HIS A 122 -5.53 22.23 18.38
CA HIS A 122 -6.87 21.87 18.85
C HIS A 122 -6.83 20.83 19.99
N PRO A 123 -7.41 21.08 21.18
CA PRO A 123 -7.30 20.18 22.34
C PRO A 123 -7.77 18.74 22.08
N ASN A 124 -8.84 18.56 21.30
CA ASN A 124 -9.34 17.22 20.95
C ASN A 124 -8.41 16.41 20.02
N LEU A 125 -7.55 17.07 19.24
CA LEU A 125 -6.63 16.43 18.30
C LEU A 125 -5.23 16.25 18.90
N ILE A 126 -4.90 17.01 19.94
CA ILE A 126 -3.65 16.88 20.69
C ILE A 126 -3.84 15.84 21.79
N ARG A 127 -3.87 14.57 21.40
CA ARG A 127 -3.95 13.45 22.34
C ARG A 127 -2.67 12.63 22.32
N GLU A 128 -2.29 12.13 23.48
CA GLU A 128 -1.16 11.25 23.67
C GLU A 128 -1.58 9.95 24.35
N THR A 129 -0.76 8.93 24.15
CA THR A 129 -0.87 7.68 24.88
C THR A 129 -0.38 7.87 26.33
N ASN A 130 -0.88 7.04 27.24
CA ASN A 130 -0.42 6.99 28.62
C ASN A 130 1.01 6.45 28.68
N GLY A 131 1.88 7.14 29.42
CA GLY A 131 3.20 6.62 29.77
C GLY A 131 3.05 5.39 30.65
N LYS A 132 3.75 4.30 30.32
CA LYS A 132 3.64 3.04 31.07
C LYS A 132 4.97 2.30 31.14
N TYR A 133 5.22 1.67 32.29
CA TYR A 133 6.33 0.73 32.44
C TYR A 133 5.92 -0.62 31.85
N VAL A 134 6.68 -1.12 30.88
CA VAL A 134 6.49 -2.45 30.30
C VAL A 134 7.70 -3.30 30.65
N THR A 135 7.45 -4.52 31.10
CA THR A 135 8.51 -5.50 31.35
C THR A 135 8.85 -6.18 30.02
N ILE A 136 10.08 -6.02 29.55
CA ILE A 136 10.60 -6.68 28.35
C ILE A 136 11.62 -7.74 28.74
N GLU A 137 11.53 -8.91 28.10
CA GLU A 137 12.56 -9.94 28.20
C GLU A 137 13.67 -9.59 27.21
N THR A 138 14.85 -9.24 27.71
CA THR A 138 16.01 -8.87 26.90
C THR A 138 17.23 -9.70 27.30
N LYS A 139 18.23 -9.73 26.42
CA LYS A 139 19.54 -10.30 26.76
C LYS A 139 20.34 -9.26 27.55
N ALA A 140 20.94 -9.69 28.65
CA ALA A 140 21.75 -8.86 29.51
C ALA A 140 22.91 -8.24 28.72
N LEU A 141 23.02 -6.91 28.79
CA LEU A 141 24.14 -6.16 28.27
C LEU A 141 25.27 -6.12 29.31
N LYS A 142 26.43 -5.61 28.91
CA LYS A 142 27.59 -5.48 29.80
C LYS A 142 27.27 -4.63 31.04
N GLU A 143 26.51 -3.55 30.85
CA GLU A 143 26.00 -2.67 31.90
C GLU A 143 25.06 -3.40 32.89
N ASP A 144 24.27 -4.36 32.41
CA ASP A 144 23.36 -5.14 33.26
C ASP A 144 24.15 -6.15 34.14
N VAL A 145 25.32 -6.62 33.69
CA VAL A 145 26.21 -7.46 34.49
C VAL A 145 27.01 -6.63 35.50
N GLU A 146 27.50 -5.47 35.08
CA GLU A 146 28.25 -4.53 35.93
C GLU A 146 27.37 -3.95 37.06
N SER A 147 26.07 -3.79 36.81
CA SER A 147 25.08 -3.38 37.83
C SER A 147 24.54 -4.55 38.68
N GLY A 148 24.97 -5.78 38.43
CA GLY A 148 24.56 -6.97 39.18
C GLY A 148 23.15 -7.49 38.84
N ALA A 149 22.50 -6.95 37.80
CA ALA A 149 21.18 -7.38 37.34
C ALA A 149 21.24 -8.71 36.54
N ALA A 150 22.41 -9.11 36.06
CA ALA A 150 22.66 -10.40 35.42
C ALA A 150 24.04 -10.96 35.80
N LYS A 151 24.24 -12.28 35.70
CA LYS A 151 25.54 -12.91 35.99
C LYS A 151 26.47 -12.94 34.78
N THR A 152 25.90 -13.06 33.58
CA THR A 152 26.67 -13.12 32.33
C THR A 152 26.00 -12.33 31.22
N VAL A 153 26.82 -11.75 30.33
CA VAL A 153 26.33 -11.05 29.13
C VAL A 153 25.59 -12.05 28.26
N GLY A 154 24.35 -11.75 27.90
CA GLY A 154 23.49 -12.63 27.12
C GLY A 154 22.46 -13.43 27.92
N GLU A 155 22.51 -13.42 29.25
CA GLU A 155 21.49 -14.00 30.12
C GLU A 155 20.14 -13.31 29.89
N LYS A 156 19.03 -14.07 29.88
CA LYS A 156 17.71 -13.48 29.70
C LYS A 156 17.26 -12.82 30.99
N ILE A 157 17.01 -11.52 30.94
CA ILE A 157 16.56 -10.72 32.07
C ILE A 157 15.25 -9.99 31.74
N ASN A 158 14.42 -9.81 32.76
CA ASN A 158 13.20 -9.01 32.68
C ASN A 158 13.51 -7.57 33.11
N LYS A 159 13.49 -6.64 32.16
CA LYS A 159 13.79 -5.23 32.42
C LYS A 159 12.51 -4.39 32.30
N GLN A 160 12.24 -3.55 33.29
CA GLN A 160 11.19 -2.55 33.16
C GLN A 160 11.69 -1.41 32.29
N GLN A 161 11.02 -1.19 31.17
CA GLN A 161 11.27 -0.06 30.27
C GLN A 161 10.08 0.90 30.35
N TYR A 162 10.34 2.16 30.65
CA TYR A 162 9.33 3.21 30.56
C TYR A 162 9.08 3.54 29.09
N LEU A 163 7.83 3.40 28.64
CA LEU A 163 7.39 3.86 27.34
C LEU A 163 6.91 5.31 27.47
N GLU A 164 7.62 6.22 26.80
CA GLU A 164 7.22 7.62 26.75
C GLU A 164 5.86 7.79 26.03
N PRO A 165 5.02 8.72 26.51
CA PRO A 165 3.84 9.16 25.78
C PRO A 165 4.17 9.52 24.34
N THR A 166 3.38 9.00 23.40
CA THR A 166 3.48 9.36 21.98
C THR A 166 2.18 9.99 21.51
N GLY A 167 2.26 10.89 20.53
CA GLY A 167 1.08 11.46 19.90
C GLY A 167 0.22 10.38 19.25
N ILE A 168 -1.10 10.45 19.45
CA ILE A 168 -2.08 9.53 18.86
C ILE A 168 -2.38 9.98 17.43
N PHE A 169 -2.85 11.22 17.27
CA PHE A 169 -3.25 11.79 15.98
C PHE A 169 -2.14 12.59 15.28
N PHE A 170 -1.06 12.94 15.99
CA PHE A 170 0.13 13.57 15.40
C PHE A 170 1.36 12.69 15.67
N GLU A 171 2.37 12.79 14.82
CA GLU A 171 3.63 12.03 14.98
C GLU A 171 4.32 12.33 16.32
N LYS A 172 4.25 13.58 16.78
CA LYS A 172 4.69 14.00 18.12
C LYS A 172 3.77 15.07 18.67
N VAL A 173 3.62 15.12 19.99
CA VAL A 173 3.00 16.24 20.69
C VAL A 173 4.06 16.86 21.61
N ALA A 174 4.33 18.15 21.44
CA ALA A 174 5.35 18.85 22.22
C ALA A 174 4.88 20.26 22.59
N ARG A 175 5.54 20.91 23.53
CA ARG A 175 5.29 22.32 23.84
C ARG A 175 5.76 23.20 22.68
N GLN A 176 5.03 24.27 22.40
CA GLN A 176 5.40 25.26 21.38
C GLN A 176 6.73 25.93 21.73
N ASN A 177 6.93 26.28 23.00
CA ASN A 177 8.22 26.73 23.53
C ASN A 177 8.80 25.65 24.47
N PRO A 178 9.92 24.99 24.10
CA PRO A 178 10.54 23.96 24.93
C PRO A 178 11.02 24.44 26.30
N ASN A 179 11.33 25.74 26.43
CA ASN A 179 11.91 26.33 27.64
C ASN A 179 10.85 26.86 28.62
N ASP A 180 9.58 26.89 28.22
CA ASP A 180 8.47 27.40 29.03
C ASP A 180 7.53 26.23 29.39
N PRO A 181 7.48 25.81 30.67
CA PRO A 181 6.61 24.72 31.13
C PRO A 181 5.11 24.96 30.92
N ASP A 182 4.66 26.21 30.85
CA ASP A 182 3.26 26.59 30.70
C ASP A 182 2.86 26.84 29.24
N SER A 183 3.82 26.73 28.33
CA SER A 183 3.59 26.91 26.89
C SER A 183 2.57 25.89 26.35
N PRO A 184 1.64 26.32 25.48
CA PRO A 184 0.65 25.44 24.89
C PRO A 184 1.32 24.29 24.13
N ARG A 185 0.69 23.13 24.19
CA ARG A 185 1.14 21.96 23.44
C ARG A 185 0.63 22.04 22.02
N ILE A 186 1.42 21.55 21.08
CA ILE A 186 1.13 21.52 19.65
C ILE A 186 1.44 20.13 19.08
N GLY A 187 0.63 19.72 18.11
CA GLY A 187 0.90 18.57 17.26
C GLY A 187 2.00 18.89 16.25
N LEU A 188 3.01 18.02 16.18
CA LEU A 188 4.15 18.14 15.28
C LEU A 188 4.24 16.92 14.36
N GLY A 189 4.66 17.17 13.13
CA GLY A 189 4.82 16.15 12.10
C GLY A 189 3.49 15.72 11.49
N ARG A 190 3.51 14.56 10.82
CA ARG A 190 2.36 14.07 10.05
C ARG A 190 1.14 13.84 10.95
N PHE A 191 -0.03 14.30 10.51
CA PHE A 191 -1.30 13.93 11.12
C PHE A 191 -1.74 12.51 10.70
N HIS A 192 -2.12 11.67 11.65
CA HIS A 192 -2.59 10.30 11.48
C HIS A 192 -4.11 10.27 11.25
N ALA A 193 -4.53 10.70 10.07
CA ALA A 193 -5.95 10.72 9.69
C ALA A 193 -6.61 9.34 9.77
N GLU A 194 -5.85 8.26 9.59
CA GLU A 194 -6.33 6.89 9.69
C GLU A 194 -6.80 6.56 11.11
N ILE A 195 -5.99 6.89 12.11
CA ILE A 195 -6.28 6.67 13.52
C ILE A 195 -7.42 7.59 13.96
N TRP A 196 -7.48 8.81 13.41
CA TRP A 196 -8.58 9.73 13.64
C TRP A 196 -9.92 9.18 13.13
N VAL A 197 -9.98 8.67 11.90
CA VAL A 197 -11.18 8.02 11.36
C VAL A 197 -11.54 6.78 12.18
N LEU A 198 -10.56 5.96 12.57
CA LEU A 198 -10.80 4.81 13.44
C LEU A 198 -11.41 5.21 14.80
N SER A 199 -10.98 6.34 15.37
CA SER A 199 -11.49 6.83 16.65
C SER A 199 -12.97 7.22 16.59
N TRP A 200 -13.50 7.55 15.40
CA TRP A 200 -14.94 7.85 15.23
C TRP A 200 -15.82 6.63 15.49
N PHE A 201 -15.27 5.42 15.37
CA PHE A 201 -15.96 4.17 15.67
C PHE A 201 -15.84 3.77 17.15
N GLY A 202 -15.37 4.67 18.02
CA GLY A 202 -15.27 4.45 19.47
C GLY A 202 -14.01 3.68 19.91
N LEU A 203 -13.02 3.52 19.02
CA LEU A 203 -11.75 2.88 19.36
C LEU A 203 -10.88 3.81 20.21
N ASP A 204 -10.48 3.34 21.39
CA ASP A 204 -9.56 4.05 22.28
C ASP A 204 -8.11 3.62 22.03
N PHE A 205 -7.25 4.62 21.79
CA PHE A 205 -5.83 4.45 21.52
C PHE A 205 -4.94 4.93 22.67
N SER A 206 -5.51 5.40 23.79
CA SER A 206 -4.75 5.95 24.92
C SER A 206 -3.74 4.97 25.52
N ASN A 207 -3.94 3.66 25.41
CA ASN A 207 -3.01 2.65 25.94
C ASN A 207 -2.13 1.98 24.88
N ALA A 208 -2.23 2.42 23.63
CA ALA A 208 -1.46 1.85 22.51
C ALA A 208 0.04 2.21 22.62
N THR A 209 0.91 1.34 22.12
CA THR A 209 2.32 1.67 21.91
C THR A 209 2.51 2.36 20.56
N LYS A 210 3.63 3.07 20.36
CA LYS A 210 3.98 3.66 19.06
C LYS A 210 3.92 2.64 17.90
N ALA A 211 4.40 1.42 18.13
CA ALA A 211 4.35 0.35 17.14
C ALA A 211 2.91 -0.09 16.83
N GLN A 212 2.05 -0.17 17.85
CA GLN A 212 0.63 -0.49 17.65
C GLN A 212 -0.10 0.61 16.86
N LEU A 213 0.15 1.89 17.14
CA LEU A 213 -0.41 3.00 16.35
C LEU A 213 -0.02 2.89 14.87
N VAL A 214 1.24 2.59 14.59
CA VAL A 214 1.72 2.35 13.22
C VAL A 214 1.04 1.12 12.60
N ALA A 215 0.87 0.04 13.36
CA ALA A 215 0.18 -1.17 12.89
C ALA A 215 -1.29 -0.89 12.56
N TYR A 216 -2.02 -0.14 13.40
CA TYR A 216 -3.40 0.28 13.13
C TYR A 216 -3.51 1.11 11.85
N ARG A 217 -2.55 2.01 11.61
CA ARG A 217 -2.48 2.78 10.37
C ARG A 217 -2.33 1.87 9.16
N PHE A 218 -1.36 0.95 9.16
CA PHE A 218 -1.18 0.02 8.05
C PHE A 218 -2.37 -0.91 7.85
N LEU A 219 -3.01 -1.36 8.93
CA LEU A 219 -4.22 -2.18 8.86
C LEU A 219 -5.37 -1.40 8.22
N PHE A 220 -5.53 -0.13 8.60
CA PHE A 220 -6.50 0.77 7.98
C PHE A 220 -6.19 0.95 6.48
N ASP A 221 -4.95 1.28 6.13
CA ASP A 221 -4.52 1.45 4.74
C ASP A 221 -4.80 0.21 3.89
N ALA A 222 -4.62 -0.98 4.47
CA ALA A 222 -4.84 -2.25 3.79
C ALA A 222 -6.33 -2.61 3.63
N LEU A 223 -7.18 -2.36 4.65
CA LEU A 223 -8.57 -2.84 4.66
C LEU A 223 -9.59 -1.80 4.24
N PHE A 224 -9.38 -0.54 4.61
CA PHE A 224 -10.34 0.54 4.41
C PHE A 224 -10.72 0.73 2.93
N PRO A 225 -9.79 0.68 1.95
CA PRO A 225 -10.16 0.75 0.53
C PRO A 225 -11.12 -0.37 0.11
N PHE A 226 -10.94 -1.60 0.60
CA PHE A 226 -11.85 -2.72 0.31
C PHE A 226 -13.23 -2.48 0.90
N VAL A 227 -13.30 -2.12 2.19
CA VAL A 227 -14.58 -1.82 2.87
C VAL A 227 -15.35 -0.74 2.12
N LEU A 228 -14.65 0.33 1.73
CA LEU A 228 -15.25 1.43 0.99
C LEU A 228 -15.74 0.99 -0.39
N LEU A 229 -14.95 0.20 -1.13
CA LEU A 229 -15.36 -0.36 -2.42
C LEU A 229 -16.58 -1.26 -2.28
N PHE A 230 -16.66 -2.12 -1.26
CA PHE A 230 -17.84 -2.93 -1.01
C PHE A 230 -19.06 -2.04 -0.82
N LEU A 231 -19.03 -1.15 0.17
CA LEU A 231 -20.17 -0.27 0.50
C LEU A 231 -20.63 0.56 -0.70
N LEU A 232 -19.69 1.24 -1.37
CA LEU A 232 -20.01 2.10 -2.51
C LEU A 232 -20.49 1.29 -3.72
N SER A 233 -19.97 0.09 -3.96
CA SER A 233 -20.43 -0.78 -5.06
C SER A 233 -21.84 -1.32 -4.86
N TYR A 234 -22.34 -1.39 -3.62
CA TYR A 234 -23.74 -1.72 -3.36
C TYR A 234 -24.69 -0.55 -3.65
N VAL A 235 -24.24 0.69 -3.44
CA VAL A 235 -25.04 1.92 -3.58
C VAL A 235 -25.02 2.47 -5.01
N THR A 236 -23.92 2.30 -5.74
CA THR A 236 -23.73 2.86 -7.08
C THR A 236 -24.40 2.03 -8.19
N LYS A 237 -24.64 2.67 -9.34
CA LYS A 237 -25.23 2.00 -10.52
C LYS A 237 -24.28 0.92 -11.04
N LYS A 238 -24.84 -0.27 -11.30
CA LYS A 238 -24.12 -1.42 -11.89
C LYS A 238 -23.54 -1.05 -13.26
N ASN A 239 -22.37 -1.60 -13.57
CA ASN A 239 -21.75 -1.46 -14.89
C ASN A 239 -22.56 -2.22 -15.95
N ASP A 240 -22.27 -1.94 -17.22
CA ASP A 240 -22.87 -2.64 -18.36
C ASP A 240 -22.60 -4.15 -18.30
N LYS A 241 -23.65 -4.95 -18.46
CA LYS A 241 -23.55 -6.40 -18.31
C LYS A 241 -22.73 -7.02 -19.43
N HIS A 242 -22.92 -6.57 -20.67
CA HIS A 242 -22.23 -7.14 -21.82
C HIS A 242 -20.72 -6.87 -21.76
N ALA A 243 -20.32 -5.65 -21.37
CA ALA A 243 -18.92 -5.32 -21.14
C ALA A 243 -18.28 -6.17 -20.02
N LEU A 244 -19.02 -6.44 -18.93
CA LEU A 244 -18.53 -7.32 -17.86
C LEU A 244 -18.42 -8.77 -18.32
N ASP A 245 -19.42 -9.29 -19.03
CA ASP A 245 -19.40 -10.65 -19.56
C ASP A 245 -18.21 -10.84 -20.51
N TYR A 246 -17.94 -9.88 -21.38
CA TYR A 246 -16.75 -9.89 -22.25
C TYR A 246 -15.44 -9.86 -21.44
N PHE A 247 -15.34 -8.97 -20.45
CA PHE A 247 -14.13 -8.85 -19.63
C PHE A 247 -13.81 -10.15 -18.89
N PHE A 248 -14.81 -10.76 -18.23
CA PHE A 248 -14.62 -12.00 -17.49
C PHE A 248 -14.46 -13.21 -18.41
N ALA A 249 -15.14 -13.25 -19.56
CA ALA A 249 -14.88 -14.28 -20.57
C ALA A 249 -13.43 -14.22 -21.05
N LYS A 250 -12.91 -13.02 -21.30
CA LYS A 250 -11.49 -12.83 -21.65
C LYS A 250 -10.54 -13.24 -20.53
N LEU A 251 -10.87 -12.93 -19.28
CA LEU A 251 -10.04 -13.29 -18.12
C LEU A 251 -9.97 -14.81 -17.92
N HIS A 252 -11.09 -15.51 -18.11
CA HIS A 252 -11.21 -16.94 -17.85
C HIS A 252 -10.83 -17.83 -19.04
N THR A 253 -10.73 -17.26 -20.24
CA THR A 253 -10.29 -18.00 -21.43
C THR A 253 -8.77 -18.22 -21.35
N PRO A 254 -8.29 -19.48 -21.32
CA PRO A 254 -6.86 -19.75 -21.32
C PRO A 254 -6.22 -19.29 -22.63
N VAL A 255 -4.94 -18.91 -22.56
CA VAL A 255 -4.15 -18.49 -23.73
C VAL A 255 -4.14 -19.61 -24.79
N GLN A 256 -4.49 -19.26 -26.03
CA GLN A 256 -4.56 -20.21 -27.15
C GLN A 256 -3.33 -20.15 -28.05
N LYS A 257 -3.18 -21.17 -28.92
CA LYS A 257 -2.09 -21.25 -29.89
C LYS A 257 -2.16 -20.18 -30.98
N THR A 258 -3.36 -19.74 -31.33
CA THR A 258 -3.60 -18.74 -32.37
C THR A 258 -4.56 -17.65 -31.88
N PRO A 259 -4.36 -16.38 -32.28
CA PRO A 259 -5.24 -15.28 -31.89
C PRO A 259 -6.70 -15.47 -32.32
N GLU A 260 -6.94 -16.06 -33.49
CA GLU A 260 -8.29 -16.25 -34.04
C GLU A 260 -9.10 -17.26 -33.22
N LEU A 261 -8.42 -18.30 -32.71
CA LEU A 261 -9.05 -19.28 -31.83
C LEU A 261 -9.38 -18.66 -30.46
N GLU A 262 -8.47 -17.83 -29.93
CA GLU A 262 -8.70 -17.10 -28.69
C GLU A 262 -9.91 -16.16 -28.80
N GLU A 263 -9.97 -15.36 -29.87
CA GLU A 263 -11.09 -14.44 -30.11
C GLU A 263 -12.42 -15.19 -30.23
N LYS A 264 -12.43 -16.33 -30.93
CA LYS A 264 -13.62 -17.18 -31.05
C LYS A 264 -14.08 -17.72 -29.68
N LEU A 265 -13.16 -18.20 -28.85
CA LEU A 265 -13.48 -18.72 -27.51
C LEU A 265 -13.97 -17.62 -26.56
N ILE A 266 -13.38 -16.42 -26.64
CA ILE A 266 -13.83 -15.27 -25.87
C ILE A 266 -15.23 -14.85 -26.31
N ALA A 267 -15.51 -14.79 -27.62
CA ALA A 267 -16.83 -14.47 -28.14
C ALA A 267 -17.89 -15.49 -27.69
N GLU A 268 -17.56 -16.78 -27.77
CA GLU A 268 -18.41 -17.86 -27.27
C GLU A 268 -18.66 -17.72 -25.76
N GLY A 269 -17.60 -17.49 -24.98
CA GLY A 269 -17.69 -17.30 -23.52
C GLY A 269 -18.44 -16.02 -23.12
N THR A 270 -18.43 -14.99 -23.97
CA THR A 270 -19.18 -13.75 -23.77
C THR A 270 -20.68 -13.96 -23.99
N GLN A 271 -21.05 -14.78 -24.99
CA GLN A 271 -22.44 -15.13 -25.28
C GLN A 271 -23.01 -16.15 -24.29
N HIS A 272 -22.15 -17.04 -23.78
CA HIS A 272 -22.49 -18.11 -22.84
C HIS A 272 -21.69 -18.02 -21.53
N PRO A 273 -21.86 -16.95 -20.73
CA PRO A 273 -21.10 -16.75 -19.49
C PRO A 273 -21.36 -17.86 -18.44
N GLU A 274 -22.49 -18.57 -18.53
CA GLU A 274 -22.81 -19.75 -17.72
C GLU A 274 -21.79 -20.87 -17.83
N LYS A 275 -21.01 -20.92 -18.93
CA LYS A 275 -19.97 -21.92 -19.15
C LYS A 275 -18.90 -21.92 -18.05
N PHE A 276 -18.59 -20.75 -17.50
CA PHE A 276 -17.60 -20.58 -16.43
C PHE A 276 -18.19 -20.78 -15.02
N GLU A 277 -19.52 -20.77 -14.89
CA GLU A 277 -20.22 -20.83 -13.60
C GLU A 277 -19.95 -22.14 -12.84
N LYS A 278 -19.80 -23.24 -13.58
CA LYS A 278 -19.48 -24.57 -13.00
C LYS A 278 -18.11 -24.61 -12.32
N ASP A 279 -17.18 -23.80 -12.82
CA ASP A 279 -15.78 -23.77 -12.40
C ASP A 279 -15.56 -22.77 -11.27
N LYS A 280 -16.53 -21.91 -10.96
CA LYS A 280 -16.48 -21.01 -9.80
C LYS A 280 -16.49 -21.76 -8.47
N ILE A 281 -15.81 -21.18 -7.48
CA ILE A 281 -15.88 -21.62 -6.08
C ILE A 281 -17.30 -21.39 -5.54
N TRP A 282 -17.85 -20.19 -5.72
CA TRP A 282 -19.20 -19.82 -5.28
C TRP A 282 -20.15 -19.63 -6.46
N LYS A 283 -20.94 -20.67 -6.74
CA LYS A 283 -21.96 -20.67 -7.80
C LYS A 283 -23.08 -19.68 -7.51
N GLY A 284 -23.63 -19.05 -8.54
CA GLY A 284 -24.69 -18.04 -8.51
C GLY A 284 -24.27 -16.70 -7.90
N SER A 285 -22.99 -16.53 -7.58
CA SER A 285 -22.48 -15.33 -6.91
C SER A 285 -21.86 -14.34 -7.90
N ASN A 286 -21.72 -13.09 -7.48
CA ASN A 286 -20.98 -12.08 -8.24
C ASN A 286 -19.45 -12.27 -8.16
N TRP A 287 -18.97 -13.31 -7.47
CA TRP A 287 -17.56 -13.62 -7.36
C TRP A 287 -17.10 -14.45 -8.55
N GLU A 288 -15.96 -14.08 -9.10
CA GLU A 288 -15.35 -14.65 -10.32
C GLU A 288 -14.12 -15.48 -9.98
N ILE A 289 -14.09 -16.05 -8.77
CA ILE A 289 -13.00 -16.90 -8.32
C ILE A 289 -13.25 -18.32 -8.82
N LEU A 290 -12.40 -18.79 -9.72
CA LEU A 290 -12.40 -20.15 -10.23
C LEU A 290 -11.73 -21.13 -9.26
N LYS A 291 -12.13 -22.38 -9.32
CA LYS A 291 -11.45 -23.48 -8.63
C LYS A 291 -10.10 -23.71 -9.28
N PRO A 292 -9.02 -23.91 -8.50
CA PRO A 292 -7.71 -24.20 -9.05
C PRO A 292 -7.76 -25.50 -9.84
N GLY A 293 -7.25 -25.46 -11.07
CA GLY A 293 -7.06 -26.64 -11.90
C GLY A 293 -5.85 -27.46 -11.46
N MET A 294 -5.69 -28.66 -12.03
CA MET A 294 -4.52 -29.50 -11.74
C MET A 294 -3.21 -28.84 -12.17
N ASN A 295 -3.24 -28.08 -13.28
CA ASN A 295 -2.09 -27.32 -13.76
C ASN A 295 -1.67 -26.22 -12.78
N ASP A 296 -2.63 -25.56 -12.12
CA ASP A 296 -2.36 -24.54 -11.12
C ASP A 296 -1.68 -25.16 -9.88
N PHE A 297 -2.16 -26.33 -9.45
CA PHE A 297 -1.58 -27.06 -8.32
C PHE A 297 -0.15 -27.54 -8.62
N LEU A 298 0.08 -28.11 -9.81
CA LEU A 298 1.40 -28.52 -10.27
C LEU A 298 2.35 -27.33 -10.37
N GLY A 299 1.91 -26.24 -11.01
CA GLY A 299 2.68 -25.00 -11.13
C GLY A 299 3.06 -24.44 -9.76
N PHE A 300 2.09 -24.32 -8.85
CA PHE A 300 2.33 -23.86 -7.48
C PHE A 300 3.34 -24.73 -6.74
N THR A 301 3.17 -26.06 -6.80
CA THR A 301 4.07 -27.00 -6.13
C THR A 301 5.50 -26.91 -6.66
N ILE A 302 5.67 -26.83 -7.98
CA ILE A 302 6.98 -26.66 -8.61
C ILE A 302 7.60 -25.32 -8.20
N SER A 303 6.83 -24.22 -8.22
CA SER A 303 7.32 -22.91 -7.78
C SER A 303 7.75 -22.91 -6.30
N CYS A 304 6.97 -23.53 -5.42
CA CYS A 304 7.35 -23.70 -4.01
C CYS A 304 8.64 -24.50 -3.87
N LEU A 305 8.81 -25.58 -4.63
CA LEU A 305 10.03 -26.37 -4.63
C LEU A 305 11.25 -25.53 -5.03
N PHE A 306 11.13 -24.71 -6.09
CA PHE A 306 12.20 -23.80 -6.50
C PHE A 306 12.58 -22.81 -5.41
N VAL A 307 11.61 -22.23 -4.71
CA VAL A 307 11.88 -21.33 -3.57
C VAL A 307 12.64 -22.06 -2.46
N VAL A 308 12.22 -23.28 -2.11
CA VAL A 308 12.91 -24.10 -1.11
C VAL A 308 14.36 -24.39 -1.54
N VAL A 309 14.59 -24.72 -2.81
CA VAL A 309 15.93 -24.93 -3.36
C VAL A 309 16.79 -23.67 -3.27
N ILE A 310 16.26 -22.51 -3.64
CA ILE A 310 16.99 -21.23 -3.55
C ILE A 310 17.34 -20.91 -2.09
N LEU A 311 16.39 -21.07 -1.17
CA LEU A 311 16.64 -20.86 0.26
C LEU A 311 17.68 -21.84 0.81
N PHE A 312 17.63 -23.10 0.38
CA PHE A 312 18.63 -24.11 0.74
C PHE A 312 20.02 -23.74 0.22
N LEU A 313 20.14 -23.30 -1.03
CA LEU A 313 21.41 -22.84 -1.62
C LEU A 313 21.95 -21.61 -0.89
N LEU A 314 21.10 -20.65 -0.55
CA LEU A 314 21.49 -19.47 0.24
C LEU A 314 21.96 -19.87 1.64
N TRP A 315 21.23 -20.77 2.31
CA TRP A 315 21.62 -21.31 3.61
C TRP A 315 22.97 -22.03 3.55
N LEU A 316 23.19 -22.81 2.50
CA LEU A 316 24.45 -23.52 2.25
C LEU A 316 25.60 -22.52 1.99
N MET A 317 25.38 -21.49 1.17
CA MET A 317 26.36 -20.42 0.93
C MET A 317 26.76 -19.70 2.21
N VAL A 318 25.81 -19.44 3.12
CA VAL A 318 26.08 -18.76 4.40
C VAL A 318 26.81 -19.66 5.40
N ASN A 319 26.59 -20.98 5.35
CA ASN A 319 27.19 -21.94 6.29
C ASN A 319 28.50 -22.59 5.81
N ILE A 320 28.81 -22.51 4.52
CA ILE A 320 30.13 -22.90 4.01
C ILE A 320 31.11 -21.78 4.37
N LYS A 321 31.99 -22.08 5.33
CA LYS A 321 33.19 -21.28 5.64
C LYS A 321 34.28 -21.53 4.62
#